data_AF-A0A958AUC5-F1
#
_entry.id   AF-A0A958AUC5-F1
#
_cell.length_a   1.000
_cell.length_b   1.000
_cell.length_c   1.000
_cell.angle_alpha   90.00
_cell.angle_beta   90.00
_cell.angle_gamma   90.00
#
_symmetry.space_group_name_H-M   'P 1'
#
loop_
_entity.id
_entity.type
_entity.pdbx_description
1 polymer ?
#
loop_
_entity_poly.entity_id
_entity_poly.type
_entity_poly.pdbx_seq_one_letter_code
_entity_poly.pdbx_strand_id
1 'polypeptide(L)'
;DHLRGYRWTSNYRDQHWTLLLLPVYATYYIDDEDRPQPILIHGRTGRLSGPKRASMKRARHTALIIVAMAAALFILSLILGGISFVAPPLVILAGISLLGALIIGMLAITPIIVVWQYNRNSSNREREE
;
A
#
# COMPACT_ATOMS: atom_id res chain seq x y z
N ASP A 1 34.07 7.99 13.59
CA ASP A 1 33.74 9.38 13.26
C ASP A 1 32.39 9.77 13.84
N HIS A 2 32.40 10.86 14.62
CA HIS A 2 31.30 11.35 15.44
C HIS A 2 30.50 12.40 14.69
N LEU A 3 29.21 12.15 14.45
CA LEU A 3 28.25 13.17 14.00
C LEU A 3 28.03 14.19 15.15
N ARG A 4 28.86 15.23 15.20
CA ARG A 4 28.64 16.45 16.00
C ARG A 4 28.16 17.56 15.06
N GLY A 5 26.91 18.01 15.23
CA GLY A 5 26.44 19.24 14.58
C GLY A 5 25.00 19.27 14.05
N TYR A 6 24.14 18.30 14.38
CA TYR A 6 22.73 18.40 13.99
C TYR A 6 22.02 19.46 14.86
N ARG A 7 21.70 20.63 14.27
CA ARG A 7 20.83 21.65 14.87
C ARG A 7 19.50 21.66 14.11
N TRP A 8 18.47 21.14 14.75
CA TRP A 8 17.10 21.22 14.25
C TRP A 8 16.43 22.48 14.79
N THR A 9 16.04 23.39 13.90
CA THR A 9 15.16 24.52 14.23
C THR A 9 13.77 24.22 13.66
N SER A 10 12.89 23.70 14.49
CA SER A 10 11.48 23.49 14.11
C SER A 10 10.66 24.70 14.57
N ASN A 11 9.93 25.29 13.63
CA ASN A 11 9.01 26.39 13.88
C ASN A 11 7.63 25.78 14.17
N TYR A 12 7.36 25.48 15.44
CA TYR A 12 6.11 24.85 15.86
C TYR A 12 5.01 25.92 16.00
N ARG A 13 4.03 25.93 15.08
CA ARG A 13 2.76 26.65 15.25
C ARG A 13 1.83 25.78 16.11
N ASP A 14 1.22 26.39 17.13
CA ASP A 14 0.27 25.80 18.09
C ASP A 14 0.88 24.80 19.09
N GLN A 15 1.41 25.33 20.20
CA GLN A 15 2.04 24.52 21.25
C GLN A 15 1.09 24.21 22.41
N HIS A 16 0.46 23.04 22.37
CA HIS A 16 -0.15 22.41 23.54
C HIS A 16 0.89 21.52 24.25
N TRP A 17 1.65 22.12 25.17
CA TRP A 17 2.72 21.41 25.88
C TRP A 17 2.12 20.39 26.87
N THR A 18 2.32 19.11 26.61
CA THR A 18 2.15 18.05 27.62
C THR A 18 3.52 17.62 28.11
N LEU A 19 3.70 17.58 29.44
CA LEU A 19 4.96 17.21 30.07
C LEU A 19 5.29 15.73 29.79
N LEU A 20 6.30 15.48 28.96
CA LEU A 20 6.79 14.15 28.62
C LEU A 20 7.81 13.69 29.68
N LEU A 21 7.32 13.07 30.77
CA LEU A 21 8.15 12.59 31.88
C LEU A 21 8.76 11.19 31.65
N LEU A 22 8.45 10.54 30.53
CA LEU A 22 8.87 9.17 30.25
C LEU A 22 10.02 9.15 29.23
N PRO A 23 10.95 8.18 29.33
CA PRO A 23 11.97 7.99 28.32
C PRO A 23 11.31 7.64 26.97
N VAL A 24 11.55 8.49 25.96
CA VAL A 24 11.09 8.31 24.58
C VAL A 24 12.28 8.41 23.64
N TYR A 25 12.38 7.46 22.71
CA TYR A 25 13.36 7.53 21.62
C TYR A 25 12.69 8.13 20.40
N ALA A 26 13.32 9.14 19.79
CA ALA A 26 12.90 9.69 18.52
C ALA A 26 13.78 9.09 17.41
N THR A 27 13.14 8.55 16.38
CA THR A 27 13.82 8.04 15.18
C THR A 27 12.95 8.29 13.95
N TYR A 28 13.37 7.83 12.78
CA TYR A 28 12.61 8.00 11.54
C TYR A 28 12.78 6.79 10.62
N TYR A 29 11.81 6.60 9.72
CA TYR A 29 11.93 5.69 8.59
C TYR A 29 11.80 6.47 7.28
N ILE A 30 12.26 5.90 6.17
CA ILE A 30 12.11 6.49 4.84
C ILE A 30 10.89 5.86 4.16
N ASP A 31 9.96 6.69 3.68
CA ASP A 31 8.78 6.22 2.97
C ASP A 31 9.06 5.91 1.48
N ASP A 32 8.02 5.46 0.76
CA ASP A 32 8.13 5.14 -0.66
C ASP A 32 8.53 6.33 -1.55
N GLU A 33 8.40 7.56 -1.05
CA GLU A 33 8.73 8.81 -1.74
C GLU A 33 10.07 9.39 -1.27
N ASP A 34 10.89 8.58 -0.60
CA ASP A 34 12.18 8.96 -0.01
C ASP A 34 12.07 10.08 1.03
N ARG A 35 10.90 10.23 1.65
CA ARG A 35 10.67 11.24 2.70
C ARG A 35 10.86 10.64 4.09
N PRO A 36 11.61 11.31 4.97
CA PRO A 36 11.76 10.87 6.35
C PRO A 36 10.45 11.07 7.11
N GLN A 37 9.96 10.01 7.74
CA GLN A 37 8.77 9.99 8.57
C GLN A 37 9.20 9.78 10.03
N PRO A 38 9.04 10.80 10.90
CA PRO A 38 9.47 10.71 12.29
C PRO A 38 8.55 9.76 13.07
N ILE A 39 9.13 8.97 13.97
CA ILE A 39 8.42 8.09 14.89
C ILE A 39 8.99 8.21 16.30
N LEU A 40 8.10 8.15 17.27
CA LEU A 40 8.41 8.16 18.70
C LEU A 40 8.20 6.75 19.26
N ILE A 41 9.21 6.25 19.96
CA ILE A 41 9.20 4.92 20.58
C ILE A 41 9.20 5.10 22.09
N HIS A 42 8.16 4.57 22.74
CA HIS A 42 8.09 4.57 24.19
C HIS A 42 9.18 3.66 24.77
N GLY A 43 10.11 4.20 25.56
CA GLY A 43 11.32 3.49 26.00
C GLY A 43 11.07 2.23 26.85
N ARG A 44 9.99 2.20 27.64
CA ARG A 44 9.61 1.02 28.44
C ARG A 44 8.74 -0.02 27.73
N THR A 45 7.77 0.41 26.91
CA THR A 45 6.75 -0.48 26.33
C THR A 45 7.01 -0.82 24.86
N GLY A 46 7.91 -0.09 24.19
CA GLY A 46 8.16 -0.23 22.76
C GLY A 46 7.02 0.28 21.87
N ARG A 47 5.96 0.89 22.44
CA ARG A 47 4.85 1.43 21.66
C ARG A 47 5.33 2.53 20.71
N LEU A 48 4.86 2.47 19.47
CA LEU A 48 5.19 3.40 18.40
C LEU A 48 4.08 4.43 18.20
N SER A 49 4.45 5.71 18.26
CA SER A 49 3.61 6.86 17.91
C SER A 49 4.22 7.62 16.74
N GLY A 50 3.39 8.15 15.84
CA GLY A 50 3.82 8.84 14.62
C GLY A 50 3.20 8.28 13.33
N PRO A 51 3.45 8.93 12.19
CA PRO A 51 2.92 8.57 10.88
C PRO A 51 3.14 7.10 10.53
N LYS A 52 2.05 6.40 10.20
CA LYS A 52 2.07 5.02 9.71
C LYS A 52 1.50 4.99 8.30
N ARG A 53 2.40 4.96 7.31
CA ARG A 53 2.03 4.89 5.88
C ARG A 53 2.24 3.47 5.34
N ALA A 54 1.26 2.98 4.61
CA ALA A 54 1.36 1.75 3.85
C ALA A 54 2.01 2.00 2.48
N SER A 55 2.81 1.04 2.01
CA SER A 55 3.61 1.17 0.77
C SER A 55 2.74 1.06 -0.47
N MET A 56 2.65 2.14 -1.25
CA MET A 56 2.00 2.19 -2.56
C MET A 56 2.80 1.41 -3.61
N LYS A 57 4.13 1.35 -3.50
CA LYS A 57 4.97 0.56 -4.41
C LYS A 57 4.61 -0.92 -4.33
N ARG A 58 4.47 -1.46 -3.11
CA ARG A 58 4.04 -2.85 -2.89
C ARG A 58 2.62 -3.08 -3.40
N ALA A 59 1.68 -2.19 -3.11
CA ALA A 59 0.30 -2.28 -3.59
C ALA A 59 0.22 -2.35 -5.12
N ARG A 60 0.98 -1.50 -5.81
CA ARG A 60 1.07 -1.48 -7.28
C ARG A 60 1.69 -2.77 -7.81
N HIS A 61 2.73 -3.28 -7.18
CA HIS A 61 3.34 -4.54 -7.58
C HIS A 61 2.35 -5.71 -7.46
N THR A 62 1.61 -5.80 -6.36
CA THR A 62 0.54 -6.80 -6.19
C THR A 62 -0.57 -6.63 -7.24
N ALA A 63 -1.02 -5.41 -7.50
CA ALA A 63 -2.01 -5.13 -8.55
C ALA A 63 -1.53 -5.62 -9.93
N LEU A 64 -0.26 -5.36 -10.27
CA LEU A 64 0.33 -5.81 -11.54
C LEU A 64 0.36 -7.33 -11.66
N ILE A 65 0.67 -8.05 -10.58
CA ILE A 65 0.65 -9.52 -10.57
C ILE A 65 -0.78 -10.02 -10.84
N ILE A 66 -1.79 -9.43 -10.22
CA ILE A 66 -3.20 -9.82 -10.43
C ILE A 66 -3.63 -9.52 -11.87
N VAL A 67 -3.28 -8.35 -12.41
CA VAL A 67 -3.55 -8.00 -13.82
C VAL A 67 -2.86 -8.99 -14.77
N ALA A 68 -1.61 -9.35 -14.51
CA ALA A 68 -0.88 -10.30 -15.34
C ALA A 68 -1.56 -11.69 -15.35
N MET A 69 -2.03 -12.14 -14.19
CA MET A 69 -2.79 -13.39 -14.07
C MET A 69 -4.14 -13.33 -14.81
N ALA A 70 -4.86 -12.20 -14.69
CA ALA A 70 -6.09 -11.97 -15.44
C ALA A 70 -5.86 -11.96 -16.96
N ALA A 71 -4.78 -11.31 -17.42
CA ALA A 71 -4.40 -11.26 -18.82
C ALA A 71 -4.06 -12.65 -19.37
N ALA A 72 -3.33 -13.47 -18.60
CA ALA A 72 -3.03 -14.85 -18.99
C ALA A 72 -4.31 -15.69 -19.15
N LEU A 73 -5.25 -15.58 -18.22
CA LEU A 73 -6.56 -16.24 -18.31
C LEU A 73 -7.40 -15.74 -19.49
N PHE A 74 -7.34 -14.44 -19.76
CA PHE A 74 -8.01 -13.85 -20.92
C PHE A 74 -7.45 -14.39 -22.24
N ILE A 75 -6.13 -14.47 -22.38
CA ILE A 75 -5.49 -15.07 -23.56
C ILE A 75 -5.90 -16.55 -23.71
N LEU A 76 -5.92 -17.31 -22.61
CA LEU A 76 -6.38 -18.70 -22.64
C LEU A 76 -7.84 -18.81 -23.12
N SER A 77 -8.71 -17.91 -22.65
CA SER A 77 -10.10 -17.83 -23.09
C SER A 77 -10.21 -17.58 -24.59
N LEU A 78 -9.41 -16.66 -25.15
CA LEU A 78 -9.39 -16.39 -26.59
C LEU A 78 -8.94 -17.61 -27.39
N ILE A 79 -7.91 -18.33 -26.93
CA ILE A 79 -7.42 -19.55 -27.58
C ILE A 79 -8.53 -20.62 -27.58
N LEU A 80 -9.16 -20.87 -26.43
CA LEU A 80 -10.27 -21.82 -26.33
C LEU A 80 -11.46 -21.41 -27.20
N GLY A 81 -11.78 -20.12 -27.23
CA GLY A 81 -12.81 -19.55 -28.10
C GLY A 81 -12.51 -19.79 -29.58
N GLY A 82 -11.26 -19.64 -30.00
CA GLY A 82 -10.82 -19.96 -31.36
C GLY A 82 -10.90 -21.46 -31.69
N ILE A 83 -10.53 -22.35 -30.78
CA ILE A 83 -10.62 -23.81 -31.02
C ILE A 83 -12.09 -24.27 -31.04
N SER A 84 -12.99 -23.52 -30.39
CA SER A 84 -14.42 -23.85 -30.33
C SER A 84 -15.10 -23.90 -31.71
N PHE A 85 -14.52 -23.28 -32.75
CA PHE A 85 -14.99 -23.43 -34.12
C PHE A 85 -14.92 -24.88 -34.65
N VAL A 86 -13.95 -25.66 -34.17
CA VAL A 86 -13.76 -27.07 -34.56
C VAL A 86 -14.39 -28.01 -33.54
N ALA A 87 -14.35 -27.65 -32.26
CA ALA A 87 -14.91 -28.42 -31.16
C ALA A 87 -15.90 -27.56 -30.35
N PRO A 88 -17.18 -27.48 -30.77
CA PRO A 88 -18.20 -26.64 -30.14
C PRO A 88 -18.34 -26.76 -28.61
N PRO A 89 -18.15 -27.93 -27.96
CA PRO A 89 -18.25 -28.05 -26.51
C PRO A 89 -17.26 -27.15 -25.72
N LEU A 90 -16.14 -26.76 -26.34
CA LEU A 90 -15.13 -25.90 -25.68
C LEU A 90 -15.61 -24.48 -25.43
N VAL A 91 -16.70 -24.04 -26.08
CA VAL A 91 -17.22 -22.66 -25.94
C VAL A 91 -17.61 -22.33 -24.50
N ILE A 92 -18.08 -23.33 -23.74
CA ILE A 92 -18.48 -23.17 -22.34
C ILE A 92 -17.23 -22.88 -21.49
N LEU A 93 -16.15 -23.62 -21.71
CA LEU A 93 -14.88 -23.41 -21.00
C LEU A 93 -14.26 -22.05 -21.36
N ALA A 94 -14.33 -21.67 -22.64
CA ALA A 94 -13.92 -20.35 -23.09
C ALA A 94 -14.72 -19.24 -22.36
N GLY A 95 -16.05 -19.39 -22.26
CA GLY A 95 -16.91 -18.43 -21.56
C GLY A 95 -16.61 -18.32 -20.06
N ILE A 96 -16.44 -19.46 -19.36
CA ILE A 96 -16.13 -19.46 -17.92
C ILE A 96 -14.76 -18.80 -17.67
N SER A 97 -13.75 -19.15 -18.45
CA SER A 97 -12.41 -18.55 -18.34
C SER A 97 -12.42 -17.05 -18.63
N LEU A 98 -13.24 -16.59 -19.60
CA LEU A 98 -13.43 -15.16 -19.89
C LEU A 98 -14.00 -14.41 -18.69
N LEU A 99 -15.10 -14.93 -18.13
CA LEU A 99 -15.76 -14.34 -16.97
C LEU A 99 -14.82 -14.29 -15.76
N GLY A 100 -14.08 -15.38 -15.52
CA GLY A 100 -13.07 -15.42 -14.46
C GLY A 100 -11.98 -14.37 -14.65
N ALA A 101 -11.46 -14.23 -15.88
CA ALA A 101 -10.45 -13.21 -16.20
C ALA A 101 -10.96 -11.79 -15.93
N LEU A 102 -12.20 -11.48 -16.29
CA LEU A 102 -12.81 -10.17 -16.05
C LEU A 102 -12.98 -9.87 -14.56
N ILE A 103 -13.48 -10.82 -13.78
CA ILE A 103 -13.65 -10.66 -12.33
C ILE A 103 -12.31 -10.43 -11.65
N ILE A 104 -11.31 -11.27 -11.96
CA ILE A 104 -9.96 -11.14 -11.39
C ILE A 104 -9.32 -9.80 -11.80
N GLY A 105 -9.49 -9.40 -13.07
CA GLY A 105 -9.02 -8.11 -13.57
C GLY A 105 -9.62 -6.94 -12.81
N MET A 106 -10.92 -6.98 -12.50
CA MET A 106 -11.59 -5.96 -11.69
C MET A 106 -11.06 -5.90 -10.26
N LEU A 107 -10.80 -7.07 -9.66
CA LEU A 107 -10.25 -7.17 -8.31
C LEU A 107 -8.81 -6.64 -8.18
N ALA A 108 -8.08 -6.51 -9.29
CA ALA A 108 -6.71 -6.00 -9.29
C ALA A 108 -6.58 -4.56 -8.77
N ILE A 109 -7.66 -3.77 -8.79
CA ILE A 109 -7.69 -2.40 -8.30
C ILE A 109 -7.75 -2.34 -6.76
N THR A 110 -8.31 -3.38 -6.13
CA THR A 110 -8.52 -3.49 -4.67
C THR A 110 -7.28 -3.15 -3.82
N PRO A 111 -6.08 -3.74 -4.04
CA PRO A 111 -4.91 -3.44 -3.23
C PRO A 111 -4.52 -1.95 -3.27
N ILE A 112 -4.72 -1.27 -4.41
CA ILE A 112 -4.42 0.16 -4.55
C ILE A 112 -5.41 0.98 -3.73
N ILE A 113 -6.71 0.69 -3.83
CA ILE A 113 -7.75 1.41 -3.09
C ILE A 113 -7.56 1.27 -1.59
N VAL A 114 -7.31 0.05 -1.10
CA VAL A 114 -7.13 -0.21 0.34
C VAL A 114 -5.95 0.57 0.90
N VAL A 115 -4.81 0.55 0.21
CA VAL A 115 -3.62 1.28 0.66
C VAL A 115 -3.82 2.80 0.56
N TRP A 116 -4.50 3.28 -0.47
CA TRP A 116 -4.85 4.70 -0.60
C TRP A 116 -5.79 5.16 0.52
N GLN A 117 -6.84 4.41 0.83
CA GLN A 117 -7.76 4.72 1.93
C GLN A 117 -7.04 4.73 3.28
N TYR A 118 -6.19 3.74 3.54
CA TYR A 118 -5.38 3.70 4.76
C TYR A 118 -4.50 4.93 4.89
N ASN A 119 -3.75 5.27 3.83
CA ASN A 119 -2.86 6.44 3.84
C ASN A 119 -3.61 7.77 4.00
N ARG A 120 -4.80 7.89 3.40
CA ARG A 120 -5.66 9.07 3.54
C ARG A 120 -6.18 9.22 4.98
N ASN A 121 -6.63 8.12 5.58
CA ASN A 121 -7.13 8.13 6.96
C ASN A 121 -6.03 8.42 7.98
N SER A 122 -4.82 7.90 7.78
CA SER A 122 -3.66 8.25 8.61
C SER A 122 -3.36 9.75 8.54
N SER A 123 -3.37 10.34 7.33
CA SER A 123 -3.10 11.77 7.16
C SER A 123 -4.16 12.70 7.76
N ASN A 124 -5.41 12.24 7.87
CA ASN A 124 -6.48 13.02 8.51
C ASN A 124 -6.31 13.01 10.04
N ARG A 125 -5.98 11.86 10.63
CA ARG A 125 -5.74 11.76 12.08
C ARG A 125 -4.60 12.68 12.53
N GLU A 126 -3.53 12.76 11.74
CA GLU A 126 -2.40 13.66 11.99
C GLU A 126 -2.76 15.16 11.91
N ARG A 127 -3.89 15.55 11.31
CA ARG A 127 -4.35 16.95 11.30
C ARG A 127 -5.27 17.30 12.47
N GLU A 128 -5.85 16.28 13.10
CA GLU A 128 -6.79 16.42 14.22
C GLU A 128 -6.07 16.35 15.59
N GLU A 129 -4.89 15.73 15.64
CA GLU A 129 -3.96 15.69 16.78
C GLU A 129 -3.01 16.90 16.81
#